data_AF-A0A1G1CMF5-F1
#
_entry.id   AF-A0A1G1CMF5-F1
#
_cell.length_a   1.000
_cell.length_b   1.000
_cell.length_c   1.000
_cell.angle_alpha   90.00
_cell.angle_beta   90.00
_cell.angle_gamma   90.00
#
_symmetry.space_group_name_H-M   'P 1'
#
loop_
_entity.id
_entity.type
_entity.pdbx_description
1 polymer ?
#
loop_
_entity_poly.entity_id
_entity_poly.type
_entity_poly.pdbx_seq_one_letter_code
_entity_poly.pdbx_strand_id
1 'polypeptide(L)'
;MLINLSLLIYFWLFTRPQFDSVLASAPIISVSCPNLMVSPQKPVYSPGETLNLTATISGPASRVRLFYAMAGQNLTDYRVWTEITSGAYDPSTQTWQGTWITPPNGEYVLTANLYEATGLACTGNPAFTCTGCETGTIFTDDANPPAGLHPCSGCHLTIAVSSTYGTTTDYDTQAYWHLQPGYSWDFTGTNQYLGSPGIPFTSRLETEEYIKLCDYQVLPLRLNKDKPEGYWQPKDNPDDPSAGTYNLRFFLTYLSSGESWHSQAIGALFHKVYRFPLSPSQPLSQLGDYCPTCPVSLRHFYDDDLRHFEDTYYAPYFSLERFTHSNWELSKIDKVWGQNPDNFCDLSYNPNGQLRWWQVKIIPDSASTPAYSGPVLRYRFLEAGYPIGSGWQLREDWYLAENIGLVQLDEKHDLNCQESNPAPECTSDTPMLNPPVQLKLHNYYVGGPLTISLDRPTVTPTGQYTLSATTPEGFPYTGYLEAKTCISDSDCTYGSPFNWLWVQDGTAIEDLSRYPNLTPGLYHSVFRSLISTSPPDTGNETRLTTTELPWSQEVQIRVTPLVGDFDQDLDQDYLDLTHLISQFAKTFPTYNLIGTGLIDIFDFNLLLGLL
;
A
#
# COMPACT_ATOMS: atom_id res chain seq x y z
N MET A 1 65.03 -16.41 27.00
CA MET A 1 65.25 -14.96 27.16
C MET A 1 64.35 -14.25 26.16
N LEU A 2 63.05 -14.17 26.50
CA LEU A 2 61.96 -13.70 25.65
C LEU A 2 61.52 -12.36 26.25
N ILE A 3 62.01 -11.26 25.70
CA ILE A 3 61.57 -9.92 26.07
C ILE A 3 60.20 -9.71 25.39
N ASN A 4 59.23 -9.38 26.23
CA ASN A 4 57.80 -9.26 25.98
C ASN A 4 57.44 -8.41 24.75
N LEU A 5 56.86 -9.07 23.72
CA LEU A 5 56.15 -8.44 22.61
C LEU A 5 55.02 -7.51 23.10
N SER A 6 54.46 -7.78 24.28
CA SER A 6 53.41 -7.01 24.94
C SER A 6 53.83 -5.58 25.30
N LEU A 7 55.12 -5.33 25.57
CA LEU A 7 55.61 -4.00 25.93
C LEU A 7 55.81 -3.09 24.69
N LEU A 8 56.10 -3.69 23.54
CA LEU A 8 56.22 -2.98 22.26
C LEU A 8 54.85 -2.57 21.70
N ILE A 9 53.81 -3.39 21.90
CA ILE A 9 52.42 -3.01 21.55
C ILE A 9 51.93 -1.88 22.45
N TYR A 10 52.28 -1.90 23.74
CA TYR A 10 51.95 -0.80 24.66
C TYR A 10 52.64 0.51 24.25
N PHE A 11 53.93 0.47 23.87
CA PHE A 11 54.62 1.68 23.41
C PHE A 11 54.08 2.21 22.08
N TRP A 12 53.62 1.34 21.18
CA TRP A 12 53.05 1.73 19.89
C TRP A 12 51.62 2.31 20.00
N LEU A 13 50.83 1.84 20.97
CA LEU A 13 49.49 2.38 21.24
C LEU A 13 49.53 3.75 21.94
N PHE A 14 50.57 4.03 22.73
CA PHE A 14 50.69 5.28 23.50
C PHE A 14 51.61 6.35 22.88
N THR A 15 52.30 6.05 21.77
CA THR A 15 53.11 7.03 21.03
C THR A 15 52.55 7.41 19.67
N ARG A 16 51.31 6.98 19.34
CA ARG A 16 50.56 7.72 18.33
C ARG A 16 50.41 9.14 18.85
N PRO A 17 50.91 10.17 18.16
CA PRO A 17 50.49 11.51 18.47
C PRO A 17 48.96 11.46 18.47
N GLN A 18 48.35 11.79 19.60
CA GLN A 18 47.00 12.33 19.56
C GLN A 18 47.14 13.52 18.61
N PHE A 19 46.82 13.29 17.34
CA PHE A 19 46.17 14.32 16.59
C PHE A 19 44.87 14.54 17.35
N ASP A 20 44.96 15.37 18.40
CA ASP A 20 43.90 16.29 18.72
C ASP A 20 43.64 16.97 17.38
N SER A 21 42.69 16.39 16.63
CA SER A 21 41.96 17.17 15.66
C SER A 21 41.40 18.27 16.54
N VAL A 22 42.08 19.42 16.52
CA VAL A 22 41.50 20.68 16.93
C VAL A 22 40.25 20.73 16.07
N LEU A 23 39.12 20.32 16.66
CA LEU A 23 37.81 20.51 16.09
C LEU A 23 37.75 22.02 15.97
N ALA A 24 38.08 22.52 14.78
CA ALA A 24 37.93 23.92 14.46
C ALA A 24 36.50 24.26 14.88
N SER A 25 36.36 25.23 15.78
CA SER A 25 35.05 25.68 16.24
C SER A 25 34.19 25.89 15.01
N ALA A 26 33.02 25.23 14.96
CA ALA A 26 32.11 25.34 13.82
C ALA A 26 31.94 26.82 13.47
N PRO A 27 32.07 27.20 12.18
CA PRO A 27 31.88 28.59 11.78
C PRO A 27 30.50 29.05 12.27
N ILE A 28 30.47 30.18 12.96
CA ILE A 28 29.23 30.76 13.45
C ILE A 28 28.73 31.72 12.38
N ILE A 29 27.49 31.52 11.93
CA ILE A 29 26.79 32.45 11.05
C ILE A 29 25.70 33.17 11.84
N SER A 30 25.55 34.47 11.59
CA SER A 30 24.64 35.37 12.33
C SER A 30 23.40 35.78 11.54
N VAL A 31 23.24 35.26 10.32
CA VAL A 31 22.07 35.47 9.47
C VAL A 31 21.12 34.28 9.56
N SER A 32 19.83 34.58 9.51
CA SER A 32 18.78 33.58 9.43
C SER A 32 17.61 34.03 8.57
N CYS A 33 16.82 33.09 8.07
CA CYS A 33 15.59 33.37 7.35
C CYS A 33 14.42 32.79 8.13
N PRO A 34 13.68 33.61 8.90
CA PRO A 34 12.48 33.14 9.59
C PRO A 34 11.34 32.73 8.65
N ASN A 35 11.26 33.26 7.42
CA ASN A 35 10.09 33.05 6.57
C ASN A 35 10.38 33.30 5.09
N LEU A 36 9.87 32.41 4.23
CA LEU A 36 9.76 32.56 2.77
C LEU A 36 8.30 32.38 2.37
N MET A 37 7.71 33.39 1.75
CA MET A 37 6.29 33.39 1.36
C MET A 37 6.10 33.63 -0.13
N VAL A 38 4.99 33.10 -0.62
CA VAL A 38 4.43 33.31 -1.96
C VAL A 38 3.11 34.07 -1.86
N SER A 39 2.83 34.94 -2.83
CA SER A 39 1.55 35.62 -2.96
C SER A 39 1.10 35.66 -4.43
N PRO A 40 -0.14 35.26 -4.76
CA PRO A 40 -1.18 34.79 -3.84
C PRO A 40 -0.83 33.43 -3.22
N GLN A 41 -1.25 33.17 -1.98
CA GLN A 41 -1.08 31.86 -1.36
C GLN A 41 -2.18 30.92 -1.89
N LYS A 42 -1.76 29.81 -2.51
CA LYS A 42 -2.62 28.75 -3.03
C LYS A 42 -2.00 27.41 -2.66
N PRO A 43 -2.80 26.34 -2.50
CA PRO A 43 -2.25 25.01 -2.28
C PRO A 43 -1.52 24.48 -3.53
N VAL A 44 -1.93 24.88 -4.73
CA VAL A 44 -1.28 24.52 -6.00
C VAL A 44 -1.39 25.71 -6.98
N TYR A 45 -0.43 25.82 -7.90
CA TYR A 45 -0.35 26.90 -8.88
C TYR A 45 -0.42 26.38 -10.31
N SER A 46 -0.88 27.21 -11.25
CA SER A 46 -0.85 26.84 -12.67
C SER A 46 0.54 27.09 -13.28
N PRO A 47 0.99 26.30 -14.27
CA PRO A 47 2.22 26.60 -15.01
C PRO A 47 2.17 27.99 -15.67
N GLY A 48 3.28 28.72 -15.62
CA GLY A 48 3.38 30.08 -16.15
C GLY A 48 2.70 31.16 -15.30
N GLU A 49 2.13 30.81 -14.15
CA GLU A 49 1.60 31.77 -13.19
C GLU A 49 2.74 32.60 -12.58
N THR A 50 2.54 33.92 -12.45
CA THR A 50 3.51 34.81 -11.82
C THR A 50 3.19 34.98 -10.34
N LEU A 51 4.12 34.57 -9.48
CA LEU A 51 4.00 34.65 -8.02
C LEU A 51 4.91 35.75 -7.48
N ASN A 52 4.42 36.53 -6.52
CA ASN A 52 5.26 37.43 -5.74
C ASN A 52 5.92 36.63 -4.61
N LEU A 53 7.23 36.76 -4.48
CA LEU A 53 8.04 36.11 -3.47
C LEU A 53 8.53 37.12 -2.45
N THR A 54 8.50 36.76 -1.18
CA THR A 54 9.06 37.57 -0.09
C THR A 54 9.81 36.69 0.89
N ALA A 55 11.10 36.95 1.08
CA ALA A 55 11.90 36.33 2.13
C ALA A 55 12.22 37.36 3.21
N THR A 56 11.91 37.04 4.46
CA THR A 56 12.24 37.89 5.62
C THR A 56 13.52 37.38 6.24
N ILE A 57 14.46 38.28 6.48
CA ILE A 57 15.81 37.96 6.93
C ILE A 57 16.02 38.55 8.32
N SER A 58 16.74 37.84 9.17
CA SER A 58 17.23 38.34 10.45
C SER A 58 18.76 38.32 10.43
N GLY A 59 19.37 39.37 10.95
CA GLY A 59 20.83 39.51 11.02
C GLY A 59 21.47 40.30 9.86
N PRO A 60 22.81 40.44 9.87
CA PRO A 60 23.54 41.34 8.97
C PRO A 60 23.87 40.70 7.62
N ALA A 61 22.84 40.31 6.85
CA ALA A 61 23.07 39.78 5.51
C ALA A 61 23.60 40.87 4.57
N SER A 62 24.68 40.56 3.84
CA SER A 62 25.27 41.39 2.79
C SER A 62 24.53 41.22 1.45
N ARG A 63 23.98 40.03 1.21
CA ARG A 63 23.29 39.64 -0.01
C ARG A 63 22.34 38.49 0.27
N VAL A 64 21.19 38.47 -0.40
CA VAL A 64 20.28 37.33 -0.41
C VAL A 64 19.95 36.96 -1.85
N ARG A 65 19.98 35.66 -2.15
CA ARG A 65 19.65 35.09 -3.45
C ARG A 65 18.64 33.98 -3.26
N LEU A 66 17.61 33.96 -4.09
CA LEU A 66 16.62 32.88 -4.05
C LEU A 66 16.87 31.92 -5.21
N PHE A 67 16.68 30.65 -4.93
CA PHE A 67 16.82 29.57 -5.89
C PHE A 67 15.59 28.70 -5.87
N TYR A 68 15.33 28.03 -6.98
CA TYR A 68 14.38 26.94 -7.04
C TYR A 68 15.01 25.73 -7.74
N ALA A 69 14.59 24.54 -7.35
CA ALA A 69 14.91 23.29 -8.04
C ALA A 69 13.66 22.42 -8.06
N MET A 70 13.54 21.55 -9.06
CA MET A 70 12.49 20.54 -9.04
C MET A 70 12.79 19.58 -7.87
N ALA A 71 11.81 19.33 -7.01
CA ALA A 71 12.00 18.55 -5.79
C ALA A 71 12.57 17.15 -6.10
N GLY A 72 12.17 16.56 -7.24
CA GLY A 72 12.66 15.29 -7.78
C GLY A 72 14.17 15.19 -8.08
N GLN A 73 14.91 16.31 -8.11
CA GLN A 73 16.34 16.30 -8.44
C GLN A 73 17.22 16.00 -7.22
N ASN A 74 18.51 15.70 -7.46
CA ASN A 74 19.49 15.63 -6.37
C ASN A 74 19.78 17.04 -5.85
N LEU A 75 19.03 17.47 -4.83
CA LEU A 75 19.09 18.82 -4.28
C LEU A 75 20.46 19.17 -3.65
N THR A 76 21.34 18.19 -3.39
CA THR A 76 22.72 18.47 -2.96
C THR A 76 23.65 18.89 -4.10
N ASP A 77 23.25 18.71 -5.37
CA ASP A 77 23.99 19.15 -6.54
C ASP A 77 23.66 20.61 -6.87
N TYR A 78 24.59 21.53 -6.67
CA TYR A 78 24.37 22.96 -6.94
C TYR A 78 23.95 23.27 -8.39
N ARG A 79 24.19 22.36 -9.35
CA ARG A 79 23.85 22.55 -10.77
C ARG A 79 22.36 22.40 -11.06
N VAL A 80 21.59 21.80 -10.16
CA VAL A 80 20.14 21.60 -10.35
C VAL A 80 19.32 22.85 -9.95
N TRP A 81 19.94 23.76 -9.20
CA TRP A 81 19.31 24.97 -8.70
C TRP A 81 19.34 26.08 -9.74
N THR A 82 18.18 26.69 -9.97
CA THR A 82 18.03 27.85 -10.85
C THR A 82 17.77 29.09 -10.00
N GLU A 83 18.52 30.16 -10.22
CA GLU A 83 18.34 31.42 -9.50
C GLU A 83 17.10 32.18 -9.98
N ILE A 84 16.37 32.77 -9.03
CA ILE A 84 15.28 33.71 -9.29
C ILE A 84 15.86 35.13 -9.31
N THR A 85 16.06 35.68 -10.51
CA THR A 85 16.80 36.93 -10.74
C THR A 85 15.95 38.20 -10.76
N SER A 86 14.64 38.08 -10.64
CA SER A 86 13.67 39.19 -10.73
C SER A 86 13.60 40.08 -9.48
N GLY A 87 14.23 39.66 -8.38
CA GLY A 87 14.10 40.31 -7.07
C GLY A 87 15.39 40.92 -6.54
N ALA A 88 15.26 41.65 -5.44
CA ALA A 88 16.36 42.30 -4.76
C ALA A 88 16.20 42.24 -3.24
N TYR A 89 17.34 42.19 -2.53
CA TYR A 89 17.41 42.32 -1.09
C TYR A 89 17.54 43.78 -0.68
N ASP A 90 16.71 44.23 0.25
CA ASP A 90 16.82 45.53 0.91
C ASP A 90 17.35 45.35 2.35
N PRO A 91 18.61 45.74 2.63
CA PRO A 91 19.20 45.64 3.97
C PRO A 91 18.50 46.50 5.03
N SER A 92 17.76 47.55 4.62
CA SER A 92 17.09 48.47 5.55
C SER A 92 15.82 47.88 6.14
N THR A 93 15.08 47.11 5.33
CA THR A 93 13.89 46.37 5.76
C THR A 93 14.20 44.92 6.11
N GLN A 94 15.41 44.45 5.79
CA GLN A 94 15.83 43.04 5.90
C GLN A 94 14.90 42.09 5.15
N THR A 95 14.46 42.50 3.96
CA THR A 95 13.57 41.70 3.12
C THR A 95 14.10 41.55 1.72
N TRP A 96 14.00 40.35 1.15
CA TRP A 96 14.13 40.14 -0.28
C TRP A 96 12.73 40.07 -0.91
N GLN A 97 12.52 40.76 -2.02
CA GLN A 97 11.26 40.74 -2.77
C GLN A 97 11.52 40.57 -4.26
N GLY A 98 10.69 39.75 -4.93
CA GLY A 98 10.80 39.49 -6.37
C GLY A 98 9.59 38.74 -6.91
N THR A 99 9.68 38.32 -8.18
CA THR A 99 8.60 37.57 -8.85
C THR A 99 9.10 36.27 -9.47
N TRP A 100 8.38 35.18 -9.35
CA TRP A 100 8.73 33.91 -9.97
C TRP A 100 7.62 33.46 -10.91
N ILE A 101 8.00 33.04 -12.11
CA ILE A 101 7.07 32.41 -13.06
C ILE A 101 7.16 30.92 -12.80
N THR A 102 6.05 30.31 -12.40
CA THR A 102 5.98 28.87 -12.13
C THR A 102 6.41 28.08 -13.37
N PRO A 103 7.28 27.08 -13.23
CA PRO A 103 7.70 26.22 -14.34
C PRO A 103 6.57 25.27 -14.82
N PRO A 104 6.85 24.28 -15.69
CA PRO A 104 5.90 23.21 -16.02
C PRO A 104 5.40 22.42 -14.79
N ASN A 105 4.44 21.50 -15.01
CA ASN A 105 3.89 20.64 -13.96
C ASN A 105 4.99 19.93 -13.15
N GLY A 106 4.82 19.91 -11.84
CA GLY A 106 5.75 19.30 -10.90
C GLY A 106 5.80 20.07 -9.59
N GLU A 107 6.68 19.63 -8.69
CA GLU A 107 6.93 20.31 -7.42
C GLU A 107 8.32 20.91 -7.39
N TYR A 108 8.40 22.04 -6.72
CA TYR A 108 9.59 22.86 -6.68
C TYR A 108 9.89 23.24 -5.24
N VAL A 109 11.14 23.06 -4.84
CA VAL A 109 11.66 23.62 -3.59
C VAL A 109 12.24 24.98 -3.92
N LEU A 110 11.75 26.02 -3.25
CA LEU A 110 12.34 27.35 -3.25
C LEU A 110 13.17 27.51 -1.97
N THR A 111 14.34 28.12 -2.08
CA THR A 111 15.22 28.36 -0.93
C THR A 111 15.90 29.71 -1.01
N ALA A 112 16.25 30.27 0.15
CA ALA A 112 17.06 31.48 0.26
C ALA A 112 18.49 31.16 0.69
N ASN A 113 19.46 31.69 -0.05
CA ASN A 113 20.87 31.73 0.33
C ASN A 113 21.21 33.11 0.91
N LEU A 114 21.62 33.12 2.18
CA LEU A 114 21.88 34.31 2.97
C LEU A 114 23.38 34.49 3.13
N TYR A 115 23.95 35.53 2.55
CA TYR A 115 25.39 35.78 2.58
C TYR A 115 25.73 36.82 3.63
N GLU A 116 26.82 36.62 4.37
CA GLU A 116 27.45 37.64 5.21
C GLU A 116 28.51 38.42 4.44
N ALA A 117 29.00 39.52 5.02
CA ALA A 117 30.13 40.27 4.45
C ALA A 117 31.45 39.47 4.46
N THR A 118 31.54 38.43 5.29
CA THR A 118 32.69 37.51 5.42
C THR A 118 32.80 36.53 4.25
N GLY A 119 31.74 36.37 3.44
CA GLY A 119 31.64 35.36 2.39
C GLY A 119 31.05 34.02 2.84
N LEU A 120 30.82 33.83 4.15
CA LEU A 120 30.01 32.73 4.67
C LEU A 120 28.55 32.93 4.28
N ALA A 121 27.85 31.82 4.03
CA ALA A 121 26.45 31.84 3.69
C ALA A 121 25.68 30.71 4.38
N CYS A 122 24.41 30.99 4.70
CA CYS A 122 23.44 29.98 5.10
C CYS A 122 22.56 29.67 3.89
N THR A 123 22.60 28.44 3.40
CA THR A 123 21.62 27.98 2.40
C THR A 123 20.46 27.33 3.13
N GLY A 124 19.23 27.75 2.85
CA GLY A 124 18.04 27.05 3.35
C GLY A 124 17.72 25.77 2.57
N ASN A 125 18.72 25.11 1.98
CA ASN A 125 18.51 23.88 1.21
C ASN A 125 18.27 22.70 2.17
N PRO A 126 17.09 22.07 2.17
CA PRO A 126 16.72 21.05 3.14
C PRO A 126 17.37 19.67 2.87
N ALA A 127 18.15 19.53 1.80
CA ALA A 127 18.65 18.22 1.34
C ALA A 127 19.84 17.65 2.14
N PHE A 128 20.42 18.42 3.06
CA PHE A 128 21.63 18.03 3.78
C PHE A 128 21.31 17.33 5.11
N THR A 129 22.10 16.30 5.44
CA THR A 129 21.77 15.35 6.52
C THR A 129 22.46 15.58 7.86
N CYS A 130 23.17 16.71 8.04
CA CYS A 130 23.75 17.02 9.35
C CYS A 130 22.64 17.36 10.37
N THR A 131 22.86 17.05 11.65
CA THR A 131 21.90 17.40 12.71
C THR A 131 21.67 18.91 12.76
N GLY A 132 20.41 19.35 12.65
CA GLY A 132 20.02 20.76 12.60
C GLY A 132 20.00 21.37 11.19
N CYS A 133 20.32 20.58 10.15
CA CYS A 133 20.42 21.07 8.77
C CYS A 133 19.11 21.04 7.99
N GLU A 134 18.03 20.57 8.62
CA GLU A 134 16.65 20.63 8.11
C GLU A 134 16.24 22.05 7.69
N THR A 135 16.71 23.07 8.41
CA THR A 135 16.46 24.48 8.10
C THR A 135 17.55 25.08 7.23
N GLY A 136 18.66 24.38 6.99
CA GLY A 136 19.76 24.86 6.18
C GLY A 136 21.16 24.52 6.69
N THR A 137 22.16 24.75 5.84
CA THR A 137 23.58 24.51 6.16
C THR A 137 24.45 25.71 5.81
N ILE A 138 25.54 25.85 6.56
CA ILE A 138 26.60 26.83 6.29
C ILE A 138 27.43 26.36 5.10
N PHE A 139 27.77 27.28 4.20
CA PHE A 139 28.68 27.08 3.08
C PHE A 139 29.41 28.39 2.71
N THR A 140 30.30 28.36 1.72
CA THR A 140 30.87 29.56 1.06
C THR A 140 30.75 29.43 -0.46
N ASP A 141 30.84 30.54 -1.20
CA ASP A 141 30.84 30.53 -2.68
C ASP A 141 32.01 29.68 -3.26
N ASP A 142 33.10 29.48 -2.50
CA ASP A 142 34.23 28.61 -2.86
C ASP A 142 34.08 27.16 -2.36
N ALA A 143 32.91 26.80 -1.83
CA ALA A 143 32.56 25.48 -1.28
C ALA A 143 33.42 25.00 -0.08
N ASN A 144 34.00 25.93 0.69
CA ASN A 144 34.75 25.63 1.91
C ASN A 144 34.34 26.53 3.10
N PRO A 145 33.67 26.01 4.15
CA PRO A 145 33.30 24.61 4.31
C PRO A 145 32.27 24.17 3.25
N PRO A 146 32.31 22.90 2.83
CA PRO A 146 31.28 22.37 1.97
C PRO A 146 29.94 22.36 2.73
N ALA A 147 28.85 22.56 1.98
CA ALA A 147 27.50 22.44 2.50
C ALA A 147 27.27 21.02 3.08
N GLY A 148 26.48 20.93 4.14
CA GLY A 148 26.11 19.69 4.82
C GLY A 148 27.01 19.28 5.98
N LEU A 149 27.83 20.19 6.50
CA LEU A 149 28.66 19.95 7.68
C LEU A 149 28.16 20.66 8.95
N HIS A 150 27.54 21.83 8.79
CA HIS A 150 27.20 22.70 9.92
C HIS A 150 25.81 23.31 9.72
N PRO A 151 24.91 23.18 10.70
CA PRO A 151 23.54 23.68 10.59
C PRO A 151 23.47 25.21 10.60
N CYS A 152 22.44 25.75 9.97
CA CYS A 152 22.05 27.16 10.09
C CYS A 152 20.53 27.32 9.94
N SER A 153 20.01 28.47 10.34
CA SER A 153 18.58 28.77 10.28
C SER A 153 18.21 29.45 8.96
N GLY A 154 18.17 28.71 7.86
CA GLY A 154 17.62 29.16 6.58
C GLY A 154 16.10 28.96 6.52
N CYS A 155 15.55 29.16 5.32
CA CYS A 155 14.15 28.91 5.00
C CYS A 155 14.03 28.32 3.61
N HIS A 156 13.02 27.48 3.44
CA HIS A 156 12.57 26.98 2.15
C HIS A 156 11.05 26.97 2.10
N LEU A 157 10.53 26.72 0.91
CA LEU A 157 9.12 26.57 0.65
C LEU A 157 8.92 25.56 -0.49
N THR A 158 8.06 24.58 -0.28
CA THR A 158 7.66 23.64 -1.32
C THR A 158 6.43 24.18 -2.06
N ILE A 159 6.47 24.16 -3.38
CA ILE A 159 5.38 24.63 -4.24
C ILE A 159 4.99 23.55 -5.24
N ALA A 160 3.71 23.21 -5.26
CA ALA A 160 3.12 22.35 -6.28
C ALA A 160 2.63 23.19 -7.48
N VAL A 161 2.97 22.73 -8.68
CA VAL A 161 2.53 23.32 -9.95
C VAL A 161 1.79 22.26 -10.75
N SER A 162 0.55 22.54 -11.11
CA SER A 162 -0.31 21.65 -11.89
C SER A 162 -1.19 22.42 -12.87
N SER A 163 -1.21 21.96 -14.11
CA SER A 163 -2.09 22.48 -15.17
C SER A 163 -3.55 22.10 -14.97
N THR A 164 -3.87 21.19 -14.05
CA THR A 164 -5.25 20.72 -13.76
C THR A 164 -5.78 21.27 -12.43
N TYR A 165 -4.99 22.07 -11.71
CA TYR A 165 -5.46 22.61 -10.44
C TYR A 165 -6.69 23.51 -10.61
N GLY A 166 -7.75 23.19 -9.87
CA GLY A 166 -9.04 23.89 -9.96
C GLY A 166 -9.84 23.55 -11.21
N THR A 167 -9.36 22.64 -12.07
CA THR A 167 -10.13 22.11 -13.19
C THR A 167 -10.97 20.92 -12.73
N THR A 168 -12.18 20.80 -13.27
CA THR A 168 -13.04 19.60 -13.11
C THR A 168 -13.07 18.83 -14.43
N THR A 169 -11.92 18.68 -15.07
CA THR A 169 -11.80 18.22 -16.46
C THR A 169 -12.18 16.76 -16.66
N ASP A 170 -12.26 16.36 -17.94
CA ASP A 170 -12.81 15.14 -18.57
C ASP A 170 -12.87 13.86 -17.72
N TYR A 171 -11.88 13.60 -16.87
CA TYR A 171 -11.80 12.40 -16.05
C TYR A 171 -11.54 12.73 -14.57
N ASP A 172 -12.45 12.31 -13.69
CA ASP A 172 -12.21 12.20 -12.24
C ASP A 172 -11.59 10.82 -11.96
N THR A 173 -10.27 10.77 -11.80
CA THR A 173 -9.52 9.53 -11.54
C THR A 173 -10.00 8.83 -10.27
N GLN A 174 -10.60 9.55 -9.31
CA GLN A 174 -11.26 8.91 -8.16
C GLN A 174 -12.34 7.92 -8.59
N ALA A 175 -13.18 8.32 -9.55
CA ALA A 175 -14.26 7.47 -10.07
C ALA A 175 -13.73 6.26 -10.83
N TYR A 176 -12.56 6.37 -11.48
CA TYR A 176 -11.91 5.27 -12.18
C TYR A 176 -11.17 4.31 -11.25
N TRP A 177 -10.50 4.82 -10.22
CA TRP A 177 -9.85 4.00 -9.19
C TRP A 177 -10.86 3.27 -8.32
N HIS A 178 -11.95 3.97 -7.99
CA HIS A 178 -13.09 3.45 -7.25
C HIS A 178 -12.71 2.61 -6.01
N LEU A 179 -11.77 3.11 -5.20
CA LEU A 179 -11.29 2.40 -4.02
C LEU A 179 -12.12 2.80 -2.79
N GLN A 180 -12.69 1.80 -2.12
CA GLN A 180 -13.45 1.94 -0.87
C GLN A 180 -13.22 0.69 -0.02
N PRO A 181 -13.07 0.79 1.31
CA PRO A 181 -12.82 -0.38 2.17
C PRO A 181 -13.76 -1.56 1.88
N GLY A 182 -13.18 -2.73 1.65
CA GLY A 182 -13.89 -3.97 1.38
C GLY A 182 -14.20 -4.24 -0.09
N TYR A 183 -13.81 -3.35 -1.01
CA TYR A 183 -13.90 -3.59 -2.45
C TYR A 183 -12.77 -4.53 -2.89
N SER A 184 -13.07 -5.38 -3.87
CA SER A 184 -12.13 -6.38 -4.37
C SER A 184 -12.31 -6.70 -5.84
N TRP A 185 -11.20 -7.06 -6.50
CA TRP A 185 -11.13 -7.43 -7.91
C TRP A 185 -10.31 -8.71 -8.05
N ASP A 186 -10.87 -9.70 -8.73
CA ASP A 186 -10.21 -10.96 -9.03
C ASP A 186 -9.87 -11.02 -10.51
N PHE A 187 -8.63 -11.34 -10.83
CA PHE A 187 -8.08 -11.34 -12.17
C PHE A 187 -7.62 -12.73 -12.55
N THR A 188 -7.97 -13.17 -13.75
CA THR A 188 -7.29 -14.28 -14.41
C THR A 188 -6.16 -13.74 -15.26
N GLY A 189 -4.98 -14.33 -15.16
CA GLY A 189 -3.81 -13.88 -15.91
C GLY A 189 -3.00 -15.00 -16.53
N THR A 190 -2.03 -14.61 -17.33
CA THR A 190 -1.06 -15.51 -17.97
C THR A 190 0.32 -14.88 -17.94
N ASN A 191 1.33 -15.65 -17.54
CA ASN A 191 2.73 -15.26 -17.58
C ASN A 191 3.46 -16.05 -18.68
N GLN A 192 3.96 -15.34 -19.70
CA GLN A 192 4.62 -15.90 -20.88
C GLN A 192 6.15 -15.86 -20.83
N TYR A 193 6.77 -15.31 -19.77
CA TYR A 193 8.25 -15.34 -19.65
C TYR A 193 8.81 -16.77 -19.60
N LEU A 194 7.98 -17.73 -19.19
CA LEU A 194 8.31 -19.17 -19.11
C LEU A 194 8.04 -19.96 -20.39
N GLY A 195 7.62 -19.30 -21.48
CA GLY A 195 7.37 -19.92 -22.78
C GLY A 195 5.89 -20.08 -23.12
N SER A 196 5.61 -20.88 -24.15
CA SER A 196 4.27 -21.08 -24.71
C SER A 196 3.79 -22.54 -24.55
N PRO A 197 2.58 -22.79 -24.03
CA PRO A 197 1.65 -21.78 -23.51
C PRO A 197 2.16 -21.17 -22.20
N GLY A 198 1.84 -19.89 -21.96
CA GLY A 198 2.19 -19.23 -20.71
C GLY A 198 1.52 -19.89 -19.50
N ILE A 199 2.04 -19.62 -18.31
CA ILE A 199 1.52 -20.19 -17.06
C ILE A 199 0.31 -19.37 -16.60
N PRO A 200 -0.89 -19.99 -16.48
CA PRO A 200 -2.06 -19.29 -15.98
C PRO A 200 -1.98 -19.10 -14.46
N PHE A 201 -2.44 -17.96 -13.98
CA PHE A 201 -2.50 -17.61 -12.57
C PHE A 201 -3.77 -16.78 -12.27
N THR A 202 -4.05 -16.62 -11.00
CA THR A 202 -5.11 -15.76 -10.46
C THR A 202 -4.48 -14.77 -9.49
N SER A 203 -4.86 -13.51 -9.60
CA SER A 203 -4.48 -12.46 -8.65
C SER A 203 -5.73 -11.81 -8.08
N ARG A 204 -5.66 -11.40 -6.83
CA ARG A 204 -6.71 -10.64 -6.14
C ARG A 204 -6.15 -9.31 -5.68
N LEU A 205 -6.88 -8.25 -5.97
CA LEU A 205 -6.68 -6.92 -5.43
C LEU A 205 -7.81 -6.63 -4.45
N GLU A 206 -7.50 -6.18 -3.23
CA GLU A 206 -8.53 -5.82 -2.24
C GLU A 206 -8.13 -4.58 -1.44
N THR A 207 -9.14 -3.81 -1.04
CA THR A 207 -8.97 -2.59 -0.24
C THR A 207 -9.31 -2.87 1.21
N GLU A 208 -8.39 -2.50 2.10
CA GLU A 208 -8.57 -2.65 3.55
C GLU A 208 -9.22 -1.40 4.15
N GLU A 209 -9.38 -1.39 5.47
CA GLU A 209 -9.77 -0.21 6.22
C GLU A 209 -8.70 0.87 6.18
N TYR A 210 -9.10 2.14 6.31
CA TYR A 210 -8.13 3.22 6.53
C TYR A 210 -7.36 2.97 7.82
N ILE A 211 -6.06 3.21 7.76
CA ILE A 211 -5.15 3.10 8.90
C ILE A 211 -4.32 4.36 9.07
N LYS A 212 -3.81 4.54 10.28
CA LYS A 212 -2.72 5.45 10.60
C LYS A 212 -1.42 4.65 10.56
N LEU A 213 -0.46 5.07 9.75
CA LEU A 213 0.86 4.46 9.59
C LEU A 213 1.91 5.58 9.54
N CYS A 214 2.86 5.56 10.46
CA CYS A 214 3.92 6.59 10.57
C CYS A 214 3.35 8.01 10.64
N ASP A 215 2.25 8.19 11.37
CA ASP A 215 1.46 9.43 11.46
C ASP A 215 0.60 9.83 10.25
N TYR A 216 0.68 9.10 9.15
CA TYR A 216 -0.13 9.31 7.94
C TYR A 216 -1.42 8.51 7.92
N GLN A 217 -2.50 9.11 7.41
CA GLN A 217 -3.71 8.36 7.06
C GLN A 217 -3.58 7.76 5.66
N VAL A 218 -3.59 6.44 5.57
CA VAL A 218 -3.43 5.69 4.31
C VAL A 218 -4.53 4.65 4.11
N LEU A 219 -4.86 4.36 2.85
CA LEU A 219 -5.73 3.27 2.42
C LEU A 219 -4.86 2.11 1.92
N PRO A 220 -4.79 0.98 2.65
CA PRO A 220 -4.05 -0.19 2.20
C PRO A 220 -4.78 -0.86 1.01
N LEU A 221 -4.02 -1.10 -0.05
CA LEU A 221 -4.39 -1.87 -1.22
C LEU A 221 -3.55 -3.16 -1.23
N ARG A 222 -4.20 -4.28 -0.95
CA ARG A 222 -3.59 -5.59 -0.85
C ARG A 222 -3.64 -6.32 -2.18
N LEU A 223 -2.53 -6.95 -2.54
CA LEU A 223 -2.38 -7.76 -3.73
C LEU A 223 -1.87 -9.16 -3.37
N ASN A 224 -2.69 -10.16 -3.66
CA ASN A 224 -2.41 -11.57 -3.46
C ASN A 224 -2.42 -12.31 -4.80
N LYS A 225 -1.73 -13.45 -4.87
CA LYS A 225 -1.71 -14.32 -6.03
C LYS A 225 -1.87 -15.78 -5.64
N ASP A 226 -2.34 -16.60 -6.56
CA ASP A 226 -2.47 -18.05 -6.37
C ASP A 226 -1.14 -18.80 -6.59
N LYS A 227 -0.22 -18.19 -7.32
CA LYS A 227 1.06 -18.76 -7.74
C LYS A 227 2.17 -17.71 -7.81
N PRO A 228 3.44 -18.09 -7.65
CA PRO A 228 4.59 -17.20 -7.83
C PRO A 228 4.61 -16.47 -9.17
N GLU A 229 4.11 -17.08 -10.24
CA GLU A 229 4.06 -16.53 -11.59
C GLU A 229 3.08 -15.36 -11.75
N GLY A 230 2.20 -15.12 -10.77
CA GLY A 230 1.25 -14.02 -10.80
C GLY A 230 1.85 -12.65 -10.46
N TYR A 231 1.11 -11.61 -10.82
CA TYR A 231 1.40 -10.22 -10.45
C TYR A 231 1.24 -10.04 -8.93
N TRP A 232 2.09 -9.29 -8.22
CA TRP A 232 3.18 -8.39 -8.64
C TRP A 232 4.55 -9.08 -8.60
N GLN A 233 5.53 -8.58 -9.37
CA GLN A 233 6.84 -9.23 -9.61
C GLN A 233 6.66 -10.72 -9.94
N PRO A 234 6.16 -11.05 -11.14
CA PRO A 234 5.90 -12.42 -11.52
C PRO A 234 7.21 -13.23 -11.62
N LYS A 235 7.20 -14.48 -11.16
CA LYS A 235 8.37 -15.38 -11.24
C LYS A 235 8.94 -15.44 -12.66
N ASP A 236 10.27 -15.57 -12.73
CA ASP A 236 11.05 -15.58 -13.97
C ASP A 236 11.02 -14.24 -14.72
N ASN A 237 10.72 -13.17 -13.99
CA ASN A 237 11.11 -11.82 -14.38
C ASN A 237 12.63 -11.78 -14.62
N PRO A 238 13.09 -11.38 -15.81
CA PRO A 238 14.52 -11.41 -16.17
C PRO A 238 15.38 -10.48 -15.30
N ASP A 239 14.77 -9.48 -14.66
CA ASP A 239 15.48 -8.43 -13.92
C ASP A 239 15.64 -8.72 -12.41
N ASP A 240 14.98 -9.75 -11.87
CA ASP A 240 14.94 -9.98 -10.42
C ASP A 240 14.97 -11.48 -10.02
N PRO A 241 16.06 -11.96 -9.39
CA PRO A 241 16.16 -13.36 -8.93
C PRO A 241 15.23 -13.69 -7.76
N SER A 242 14.64 -12.68 -7.11
CA SER A 242 13.62 -12.83 -6.06
C SER A 242 12.19 -12.76 -6.59
N ALA A 243 12.01 -12.62 -7.91
CA ALA A 243 10.70 -12.53 -8.52
C ALA A 243 9.83 -13.74 -8.20
N GLY A 244 8.54 -13.46 -7.99
CA GLY A 244 7.51 -14.43 -7.67
C GLY A 244 7.41 -14.79 -6.20
N THR A 245 8.33 -14.34 -5.35
CA THR A 245 8.41 -14.78 -3.96
C THR A 245 7.60 -13.93 -2.98
N TYR A 246 6.89 -12.91 -3.45
CA TYR A 246 6.20 -11.94 -2.60
C TYR A 246 4.73 -11.67 -2.98
N ASN A 247 3.90 -11.47 -1.97
CA ASN A 247 2.65 -10.71 -2.00
C ASN A 247 2.93 -9.28 -1.52
N LEU A 248 1.99 -8.35 -1.78
CA LEU A 248 2.23 -6.91 -1.59
C LEU A 248 1.03 -6.22 -0.93
N ARG A 249 1.31 -5.25 -0.06
CA ARG A 249 0.35 -4.23 0.38
C ARG A 249 0.90 -2.86 0.01
N PHE A 250 0.23 -2.13 -0.85
CA PHE A 250 0.49 -0.71 -1.09
C PHE A 250 -0.28 0.13 -0.08
N PHE A 251 0.32 1.19 0.46
CA PHE A 251 -0.33 2.11 1.38
C PHE A 251 -0.56 3.43 0.67
N LEU A 252 -1.78 3.62 0.18
CA LEU A 252 -2.13 4.74 -0.67
C LEU A 252 -2.54 5.95 0.16
N THR A 253 -2.04 7.13 -0.21
CA THR A 253 -2.81 8.35 -0.05
C THR A 253 -3.86 8.38 -1.13
N TYR A 254 -5.12 8.49 -0.71
CA TYR A 254 -6.27 8.39 -1.60
C TYR A 254 -7.22 9.55 -1.32
N LEU A 255 -6.84 10.75 -1.79
CA LEU A 255 -7.69 11.95 -1.76
C LEU A 255 -8.19 12.33 -0.35
N SER A 256 -7.40 12.02 0.67
CA SER A 256 -7.72 12.33 2.07
C SER A 256 -7.61 13.85 2.31
N SER A 257 -8.23 14.36 3.37
CA SER A 257 -8.03 15.74 3.86
C SER A 257 -7.05 15.73 5.05
N GLY A 258 -6.15 16.71 5.21
CA GLY A 258 -5.19 16.75 6.34
C GLY A 258 -3.74 17.16 6.01
N GLU A 259 -3.24 16.85 4.81
CA GLU A 259 -1.93 17.23 4.25
C GLU A 259 -2.11 18.07 2.97
N SER A 260 -1.09 18.83 2.60
CA SER A 260 -1.21 19.84 1.53
C SER A 260 -1.28 19.23 0.12
N TRP A 261 -0.70 18.05 -0.07
CA TRP A 261 -0.47 17.41 -1.38
C TRP A 261 -1.43 16.24 -1.68
N HIS A 262 -2.01 15.60 -0.65
CA HIS A 262 -2.81 14.36 -0.77
C HIS A 262 -4.29 14.60 -1.15
N SER A 263 -4.79 15.83 -1.04
CA SER A 263 -6.24 16.11 -1.22
C SER A 263 -6.70 16.07 -2.68
N GLN A 264 -5.75 16.12 -3.62
CA GLN A 264 -6.00 16.12 -5.07
C GLN A 264 -5.15 15.10 -5.82
N ALA A 265 -4.49 14.19 -5.12
CA ALA A 265 -3.67 13.15 -5.74
C ALA A 265 -3.87 11.78 -5.09
N ILE A 266 -3.57 10.74 -5.87
CA ILE A 266 -3.46 9.35 -5.42
C ILE A 266 -1.98 8.97 -5.49
N GLY A 267 -1.46 8.27 -4.48
CA GLY A 267 -0.15 7.65 -4.58
C GLY A 267 0.23 6.76 -3.41
N ALA A 268 1.07 5.77 -3.66
CA ALA A 268 1.57 4.84 -2.66
C ALA A 268 2.75 5.45 -1.88
N LEU A 269 2.49 5.81 -0.62
CA LEU A 269 3.48 6.32 0.33
C LEU A 269 4.40 5.23 0.84
N PHE A 270 3.83 4.05 1.10
CA PHE A 270 4.59 2.91 1.59
C PHE A 270 4.17 1.66 0.85
N HIS A 271 4.95 0.60 0.97
CA HIS A 271 4.47 -0.75 0.71
C HIS A 271 5.04 -1.73 1.72
N LYS A 272 4.41 -2.88 1.89
CA LYS A 272 4.95 -4.00 2.66
C LYS A 272 4.90 -5.24 1.79
N VAL A 273 5.98 -6.01 1.84
CA VAL A 273 6.05 -7.29 1.15
C VAL A 273 5.96 -8.45 2.12
N TYR A 274 5.27 -9.48 1.69
CA TYR A 274 5.02 -10.68 2.45
C TYR A 274 5.50 -11.87 1.64
N ARG A 275 6.23 -12.80 2.26
CA ARG A 275 6.72 -13.99 1.56
C ARG A 275 5.55 -14.83 1.11
N PHE A 276 5.52 -15.16 -0.18
CA PHE A 276 4.50 -16.02 -0.75
C PHE A 276 4.44 -17.35 0.04
N PRO A 277 3.27 -17.76 0.56
CA PRO A 277 3.16 -18.97 1.35
C PRO A 277 3.56 -20.21 0.55
N LEU A 278 4.35 -21.12 1.14
CA LEU A 278 4.78 -22.35 0.45
C LEU A 278 3.66 -23.37 0.27
N SER A 279 2.62 -23.33 1.12
CA SER A 279 1.49 -24.27 1.09
C SER A 279 0.21 -23.61 1.56
N PRO A 280 -0.30 -22.62 0.81
CA PRO A 280 -1.50 -21.90 1.20
C PRO A 280 -2.74 -22.80 1.06
N SER A 281 -3.57 -22.85 2.10
CA SER A 281 -4.90 -23.48 2.02
C SER A 281 -5.88 -22.67 1.17
N GLN A 282 -5.72 -21.34 1.15
CA GLN A 282 -6.51 -20.38 0.38
C GLN A 282 -5.61 -19.23 -0.09
N PRO A 283 -4.90 -19.39 -1.22
CA PRO A 283 -3.79 -18.52 -1.57
C PRO A 283 -4.21 -17.07 -1.83
N LEU A 284 -5.38 -16.84 -2.42
CA LEU A 284 -5.91 -15.50 -2.67
C LEU A 284 -6.27 -14.73 -1.38
N SER A 285 -6.32 -15.41 -0.24
CA SER A 285 -6.61 -14.80 1.07
C SER A 285 -5.38 -14.58 1.94
N GLN A 286 -4.26 -15.24 1.64
CA GLN A 286 -3.09 -15.33 2.53
C GLN A 286 -1.94 -14.46 2.05
N LEU A 287 -1.60 -13.43 2.83
CA LEU A 287 -0.43 -12.58 2.59
C LEU A 287 0.89 -13.36 2.74
N GLY A 288 0.99 -14.17 3.79
CA GLY A 288 2.23 -14.84 4.20
C GLY A 288 3.00 -14.04 5.25
N ASP A 289 4.28 -14.36 5.44
CA ASP A 289 5.10 -13.76 6.50
C ASP A 289 5.65 -12.40 6.06
N TYR A 290 5.45 -11.36 6.88
CA TYR A 290 6.04 -10.05 6.61
C TYR A 290 7.56 -10.14 6.50
N CYS A 291 8.11 -9.60 5.41
CA CYS A 291 9.55 -9.55 5.18
C CYS A 291 10.03 -8.10 5.21
N PRO A 292 10.41 -7.57 6.39
CA PRO A 292 10.92 -6.21 6.47
C PRO A 292 12.17 -6.08 5.60
N THR A 293 13.14 -6.98 5.72
CA THR A 293 14.48 -6.90 5.07
C THR A 293 14.51 -7.26 3.59
N CYS A 294 13.36 -7.55 2.96
CA CYS A 294 13.34 -7.93 1.57
C CYS A 294 13.66 -6.74 0.65
N PRO A 295 14.39 -6.94 -0.46
CA PRO A 295 14.93 -5.87 -1.30
C PRO A 295 13.86 -5.10 -2.12
N VAL A 296 12.59 -5.35 -1.85
CA VAL A 296 11.47 -4.67 -2.51
C VAL A 296 11.35 -3.27 -1.91
N SER A 297 12.03 -2.34 -2.56
CA SER A 297 12.53 -1.09 -1.98
C SER A 297 11.42 -0.17 -1.48
N LEU A 298 11.25 -0.01 -0.16
CA LEU A 298 10.36 0.99 0.44
C LEU A 298 10.68 2.37 -0.14
N ARG A 299 9.67 3.06 -0.68
CA ARG A 299 9.86 4.36 -1.32
C ARG A 299 9.31 5.47 -0.41
N HIS A 300 10.14 6.50 -0.20
CA HIS A 300 9.84 7.86 0.31
C HIS A 300 9.93 8.11 1.82
N PHE A 301 10.28 9.36 2.16
CA PHE A 301 10.92 9.90 3.38
C PHE A 301 10.25 9.68 4.75
N TYR A 302 11.01 10.05 5.77
CA TYR A 302 10.68 10.13 7.20
C TYR A 302 10.15 11.51 7.61
N ASP A 303 9.20 11.53 8.55
CA ASP A 303 8.98 12.63 9.50
C ASP A 303 9.74 12.34 10.81
N ASP A 304 10.84 13.04 11.15
CA ASP A 304 11.27 13.11 12.57
C ASP A 304 10.61 14.27 13.30
N ASP A 305 10.80 14.25 14.62
CA ASP A 305 10.88 15.41 15.49
C ASP A 305 11.66 16.63 14.92
N LEU A 306 12.42 16.50 13.81
CA LEU A 306 13.25 17.54 13.20
C LEU A 306 12.88 17.88 11.73
N ARG A 307 12.19 17.01 10.98
CA ARG A 307 11.96 17.14 9.53
C ARG A 307 10.52 16.73 9.23
N HIS A 308 9.82 17.52 8.42
CA HIS A 308 8.51 17.16 7.92
C HIS A 308 8.55 16.79 6.43
N PHE A 309 7.71 15.87 6.03
CA PHE A 309 7.55 15.35 4.69
C PHE A 309 7.13 16.44 3.69
N GLU A 310 6.45 17.47 4.19
CA GLU A 310 6.12 18.69 3.44
C GLU A 310 7.38 19.48 2.98
N ASP A 311 8.52 19.29 3.63
CA ASP A 311 9.78 20.03 3.39
C ASP A 311 10.71 19.37 2.37
N THR A 312 10.52 18.07 2.07
CA THR A 312 11.45 17.26 1.27
C THR A 312 10.76 16.36 0.25
N TYR A 313 9.49 16.66 -0.05
CA TYR A 313 8.60 15.78 -0.80
C TYR A 313 9.15 15.37 -2.16
N TYR A 314 9.17 14.05 -2.38
CA TYR A 314 9.28 13.42 -3.69
C TYR A 314 7.97 12.67 -3.90
N ALA A 315 7.27 12.96 -5.01
CA ALA A 315 6.00 12.33 -5.33
C ALA A 315 6.04 10.80 -5.08
N PRO A 316 5.02 10.22 -4.42
CA PRO A 316 4.94 8.81 -4.05
C PRO A 316 5.09 7.90 -5.27
N TYR A 317 5.32 6.62 -5.01
CA TYR A 317 5.11 5.61 -6.04
C TYR A 317 3.69 5.81 -6.59
N PHE A 318 3.52 5.78 -7.91
CA PHE A 318 2.17 5.86 -8.48
C PHE A 318 1.41 7.19 -8.22
N SER A 319 2.04 8.35 -8.46
CA SER A 319 1.41 9.67 -8.26
C SER A 319 0.48 10.05 -9.42
N LEU A 320 -0.80 10.29 -9.13
CA LEU A 320 -1.82 10.69 -10.11
C LEU A 320 -2.67 11.85 -9.59
N GLU A 321 -2.96 12.81 -10.45
CA GLU A 321 -3.91 13.87 -10.12
C GLU A 321 -5.36 13.35 -10.14
N ARG A 322 -6.21 13.91 -9.29
CA ARG A 322 -7.64 13.59 -9.25
C ARG A 322 -8.31 13.93 -10.57
N PHE A 323 -8.10 15.15 -11.06
CA PHE A 323 -8.70 15.60 -12.31
C PHE A 323 -7.64 15.59 -13.40
N THR A 324 -7.95 14.89 -14.48
CA THR A 324 -7.04 14.74 -15.62
C THR A 324 -7.81 14.98 -16.92
N HIS A 325 -7.09 14.93 -18.03
CA HIS A 325 -7.66 15.03 -19.38
C HIS A 325 -6.98 14.01 -20.30
N SER A 326 -7.53 13.83 -21.49
CA SER A 326 -6.89 12.96 -22.49
C SER A 326 -5.46 13.42 -22.77
N ASN A 327 -4.52 12.48 -22.77
CA ASN A 327 -3.08 12.70 -22.96
C ASN A 327 -2.39 13.54 -21.87
N TRP A 328 -3.00 13.66 -20.69
CA TRP A 328 -2.28 14.16 -19.52
C TRP A 328 -1.08 13.25 -19.23
N GLU A 329 0.06 13.85 -18.90
CA GLU A 329 1.32 13.14 -18.68
C GLU A 329 2.09 13.77 -17.52
N LEU A 330 2.69 12.91 -16.70
CA LEU A 330 3.67 13.27 -15.68
C LEU A 330 4.92 12.44 -15.88
N SER A 331 6.08 13.10 -15.94
CA SER A 331 7.39 12.45 -15.94
C SER A 331 8.23 12.99 -14.79
N LYS A 332 8.92 12.12 -14.06
CA LYS A 332 9.80 12.50 -12.94
C LYS A 332 11.02 11.60 -12.84
N ILE A 333 12.05 12.09 -12.19
CA ILE A 333 13.17 11.27 -11.71
C ILE A 333 12.99 11.12 -10.21
N ASP A 334 13.06 9.90 -9.70
CA ASP A 334 13.09 9.61 -8.27
C ASP A 334 14.38 8.87 -7.90
N LYS A 335 14.56 8.59 -6.61
CA LYS A 335 15.68 7.81 -6.09
C LYS A 335 15.15 6.62 -5.27
N VAL A 336 15.75 5.46 -5.48
CA VAL A 336 15.48 4.25 -4.68
C VAL A 336 16.16 4.41 -3.31
N TRP A 337 15.38 4.33 -2.24
CA TRP A 337 15.92 4.42 -0.87
C TRP A 337 16.11 3.03 -0.25
N GLY A 338 17.09 2.94 0.65
CA GLY A 338 17.33 1.74 1.45
C GLY A 338 16.55 1.80 2.76
N GLN A 339 16.20 0.63 3.29
CA GLN A 339 15.43 0.49 4.52
C GLN A 339 16.33 0.60 5.77
N ASN A 340 15.80 1.15 6.88
CA ASN A 340 16.23 0.77 8.23
C ASN A 340 15.39 -0.44 8.70
N PRO A 341 15.96 -1.67 8.77
CA PRO A 341 15.18 -2.87 9.05
C PRO A 341 14.58 -2.89 10.47
N ASP A 342 15.07 -2.03 11.36
CA ASP A 342 14.65 -1.98 12.76
C ASP A 342 13.45 -1.04 12.99
N ASN A 343 13.14 -0.12 12.07
CA ASN A 343 11.98 0.77 12.18
C ASN A 343 11.40 1.14 10.80
N PHE A 344 10.20 0.63 10.51
CA PHE A 344 9.48 0.88 9.26
C PHE A 344 9.21 2.37 9.00
N CYS A 345 9.07 3.15 10.08
CA CYS A 345 8.87 4.59 10.00
C CYS A 345 10.18 5.38 10.02
N ASP A 346 11.35 4.76 10.08
CA ASP A 346 12.65 5.45 10.04
C ASP A 346 13.32 5.23 8.69
N LEU A 347 13.18 6.21 7.80
CA LEU A 347 13.65 6.12 6.43
C LEU A 347 14.85 7.06 6.24
N SER A 348 16.04 6.46 6.14
CA SER A 348 17.29 7.21 6.03
C SER A 348 17.52 7.71 4.59
N TYR A 349 17.88 8.99 4.47
CA TYR A 349 18.35 9.55 3.20
C TYR A 349 19.66 8.87 2.78
N ASN A 350 19.60 8.13 1.67
CA ASN A 350 20.75 7.57 0.96
C ASN A 350 21.14 8.44 -0.26
N PRO A 351 22.13 9.34 -0.15
CA PRO A 351 22.55 10.17 -1.27
C PRO A 351 23.07 9.36 -2.47
N ASN A 352 23.46 8.10 -2.26
CA ASN A 352 24.00 7.21 -3.28
C ASN A 352 22.95 6.22 -3.83
N GLY A 353 21.66 6.39 -3.52
CA GLY A 353 20.58 5.57 -4.08
C GLY A 353 20.53 5.64 -5.61
N GLN A 354 20.10 4.54 -6.23
CA GLN A 354 19.94 4.48 -7.69
C GLN A 354 18.82 5.41 -8.14
N LEU A 355 19.08 6.19 -9.18
CA LEU A 355 18.08 7.06 -9.78
C LEU A 355 17.18 6.25 -10.71
N ARG A 356 15.90 6.60 -10.76
CA ARG A 356 14.96 6.03 -11.71
C ARG A 356 14.17 7.14 -12.37
N TRP A 357 13.77 6.86 -13.59
CA TRP A 357 12.85 7.68 -14.34
C TRP A 357 11.48 7.01 -14.37
N TRP A 358 10.46 7.84 -14.17
CA TRP A 358 9.06 7.46 -14.06
C TRP A 358 8.27 8.30 -15.05
N GLN A 359 7.36 7.67 -15.78
CA GLN A 359 6.39 8.35 -16.63
C GLN A 359 5.02 7.70 -16.45
N VAL A 360 3.99 8.53 -16.33
CA VAL A 360 2.61 8.09 -16.43
C VAL A 360 1.87 8.96 -17.42
N LYS A 361 1.11 8.33 -18.30
CA LYS A 361 0.28 9.01 -19.30
C LYS A 361 -1.12 8.43 -19.33
N ILE A 362 -2.11 9.32 -19.43
CA ILE A 362 -3.53 8.97 -19.40
C ILE A 362 -4.10 9.01 -20.81
N ILE A 363 -4.64 7.89 -21.27
CA ILE A 363 -5.13 7.70 -22.65
C ILE A 363 -6.52 7.05 -22.60
N PRO A 364 -7.57 7.68 -23.16
CA PRO A 364 -8.88 7.04 -23.29
C PRO A 364 -8.80 5.83 -24.22
N ASP A 365 -9.40 4.71 -23.82
CA ASP A 365 -9.30 3.44 -24.54
C ASP A 365 -10.55 2.58 -24.33
N SER A 366 -10.47 1.31 -24.73
CA SER A 366 -11.49 0.29 -24.43
C SER A 366 -10.84 -1.00 -23.95
N ALA A 367 -11.53 -1.73 -23.09
CA ALA A 367 -11.11 -3.05 -22.64
C ALA A 367 -12.20 -4.11 -22.88
N SER A 368 -11.76 -5.36 -22.99
CA SER A 368 -12.63 -6.53 -23.10
C SER A 368 -12.05 -7.66 -22.26
N THR A 369 -12.75 -7.96 -21.17
CA THR A 369 -12.42 -8.94 -20.14
C THR A 369 -13.66 -9.80 -19.84
N PRO A 370 -13.50 -10.93 -19.13
CA PRO A 370 -14.64 -11.75 -18.75
C PRO A 370 -15.75 -11.00 -17.98
N ALA A 371 -15.39 -10.07 -17.09
CA ALA A 371 -16.35 -9.32 -16.26
C ALA A 371 -16.71 -7.93 -16.81
N TYR A 372 -16.01 -7.42 -17.83
CA TYR A 372 -16.23 -6.05 -18.32
C TYR A 372 -15.92 -5.91 -19.81
N SER A 373 -16.77 -5.20 -20.54
CA SER A 373 -16.44 -4.70 -21.87
C SER A 373 -17.00 -3.31 -22.07
N GLY A 374 -16.12 -2.35 -22.36
CA GLY A 374 -16.53 -0.96 -22.43
C GLY A 374 -15.36 0.03 -22.47
N PRO A 375 -15.67 1.33 -22.37
CA PRO A 375 -14.66 2.38 -22.30
C PRO A 375 -13.83 2.27 -21.02
N VAL A 376 -12.56 2.64 -21.11
CA VAL A 376 -11.63 2.69 -19.97
C VAL A 376 -10.71 3.88 -20.07
N LEU A 377 -10.11 4.25 -18.96
CA LEU A 377 -8.97 5.14 -18.90
C LEU A 377 -7.70 4.29 -18.77
N ARG A 378 -6.84 4.30 -19.78
CA ARG A 378 -5.57 3.57 -19.77
C ARG A 378 -4.46 4.45 -19.24
N TYR A 379 -3.77 3.95 -18.23
CA TYR A 379 -2.62 4.56 -17.60
C TYR A 379 -1.41 3.82 -18.13
N ARG A 380 -0.71 4.44 -19.07
CA ARG A 380 0.57 3.94 -19.58
C ARG A 380 1.64 4.35 -18.58
N PHE A 381 2.10 3.37 -17.83
CA PHE A 381 3.10 3.50 -16.81
C PHE A 381 4.46 3.01 -17.33
N LEU A 382 5.51 3.82 -17.18
CA LEU A 382 6.88 3.45 -17.52
C LEU A 382 7.81 3.75 -16.35
N GLU A 383 8.63 2.76 -16.01
CA GLU A 383 9.71 2.87 -15.04
C GLU A 383 11.01 2.42 -15.70
N ALA A 384 12.09 3.17 -15.51
CA ALA A 384 13.42 2.81 -15.99
C ALA A 384 14.50 3.26 -15.00
N GLY A 385 15.63 2.56 -14.95
CA GLY A 385 16.82 3.12 -14.32
C GLY A 385 17.30 4.39 -15.05
N TYR A 386 17.87 5.33 -14.30
CA TYR A 386 18.31 6.63 -14.83
C TYR A 386 19.85 6.79 -14.77
N PRO A 387 20.52 7.27 -15.85
CA PRO A 387 19.97 7.75 -17.12
C PRO A 387 19.21 6.67 -17.90
N ILE A 388 18.20 7.07 -18.69
CA ILE A 388 17.30 6.14 -19.37
C ILE A 388 18.10 5.12 -20.19
N GLY A 389 17.81 3.84 -20.00
CA GLY A 389 18.54 2.74 -20.64
C GLY A 389 19.77 2.26 -19.87
N SER A 390 19.99 2.77 -18.65
CA SER A 390 20.84 2.13 -17.65
C SER A 390 19.98 1.29 -16.70
N GLY A 391 20.28 0.01 -16.53
CA GLY A 391 19.54 -0.87 -15.63
C GLY A 391 18.24 -1.43 -16.22
N TRP A 392 17.25 -1.66 -15.37
CA TRP A 392 15.97 -2.29 -15.70
C TRP A 392 14.99 -1.31 -16.35
N GLN A 393 14.03 -1.84 -17.10
CA GLN A 393 12.92 -1.07 -17.65
C GLN A 393 11.63 -1.89 -17.59
N LEU A 394 10.58 -1.26 -17.11
CA LEU A 394 9.25 -1.81 -16.93
C LEU A 394 8.24 -0.89 -17.62
N ARG A 395 7.35 -1.48 -18.40
CA ARG A 395 6.09 -0.84 -18.80
C ARG A 395 4.93 -1.62 -18.24
N GLU A 396 3.97 -0.90 -17.68
CA GLU A 396 2.66 -1.43 -17.33
C GLU A 396 1.58 -0.56 -17.98
N ASP A 397 0.56 -1.16 -18.57
CA ASP A 397 -0.65 -0.46 -19.02
C ASP A 397 -1.80 -0.88 -18.12
N TRP A 398 -2.29 0.05 -17.29
CA TRP A 398 -3.39 -0.20 -16.34
C TRP A 398 -4.67 0.36 -16.94
N TYR A 399 -5.69 -0.46 -17.12
CA TYR A 399 -6.96 -0.08 -17.73
C TYR A 399 -7.99 0.02 -16.63
N LEU A 400 -8.52 1.21 -16.39
CA LEU A 400 -9.51 1.45 -15.33
C LEU A 400 -10.88 1.76 -15.93
N ALA A 401 -11.91 1.11 -15.44
CA ALA A 401 -13.29 1.40 -15.79
C ALA A 401 -13.95 2.26 -14.71
N GLU A 402 -14.70 3.27 -15.14
CA GLU A 402 -15.39 4.20 -14.25
C GLU A 402 -16.39 3.44 -13.34
N ASN A 403 -16.37 3.75 -12.04
CA ASN A 403 -17.16 3.11 -10.98
C ASN A 403 -16.92 1.60 -10.81
N ILE A 404 -15.87 1.06 -11.43
CA ILE A 404 -15.49 -0.34 -11.25
C ILE A 404 -14.09 -0.42 -10.65
N GLY A 405 -13.08 0.26 -11.20
CA GLY A 405 -11.68 0.08 -10.79
C GLY A 405 -10.80 -0.47 -11.92
N LEU A 406 -9.70 -1.13 -11.54
CA LEU A 406 -8.79 -1.81 -12.47
C LEU A 406 -9.51 -2.99 -13.13
N VAL A 407 -9.56 -3.01 -14.47
CA VAL A 407 -10.17 -4.09 -15.25
C VAL A 407 -9.15 -4.92 -16.04
N GLN A 408 -8.01 -4.35 -16.40
CA GLN A 408 -6.93 -5.06 -17.08
C GLN A 408 -5.58 -4.45 -16.69
N LEU A 409 -4.55 -5.30 -16.63
CA LEU A 409 -3.16 -4.86 -16.49
C LEU A 409 -2.31 -5.64 -17.48
N ASP A 410 -1.55 -4.93 -18.30
CA ASP A 410 -0.57 -5.50 -19.22
C ASP A 410 0.83 -5.09 -18.79
N GLU A 411 1.76 -6.02 -18.67
CA GLU A 411 3.09 -5.79 -18.12
C GLU A 411 4.19 -6.36 -19.03
N LYS A 412 5.28 -5.59 -19.17
CA LYS A 412 6.50 -5.99 -19.89
C LYS A 412 7.77 -5.43 -19.25
N HIS A 413 8.72 -6.31 -19.03
CA HIS A 413 10.08 -6.07 -18.54
C HIS A 413 11.11 -6.06 -19.67
N ASP A 414 12.36 -5.74 -19.33
CA ASP A 414 13.54 -5.77 -20.22
C ASP A 414 13.34 -4.96 -21.53
N LEU A 415 12.77 -3.77 -21.38
CA LEU A 415 12.54 -2.86 -22.51
C LEU A 415 13.81 -2.06 -22.83
N ASN A 416 14.32 -2.19 -24.06
CA ASN A 416 15.40 -1.31 -24.50
C ASN A 416 14.89 0.11 -24.78
N CYS A 417 14.91 0.99 -23.78
CA CYS A 417 14.49 2.40 -23.93
C CYS A 417 15.65 3.37 -24.22
N GLN A 418 16.82 2.89 -24.64
CA GLN A 418 17.95 3.77 -24.98
C GLN A 418 17.62 4.70 -26.16
N GLU A 419 18.01 5.97 -26.07
CA GLU A 419 17.66 7.04 -27.02
C GLU A 419 18.05 6.76 -28.47
N SER A 420 19.09 5.95 -28.72
CA SER A 420 19.59 5.70 -30.07
C SER A 420 18.69 4.78 -30.90
N ASN A 421 17.90 3.90 -30.26
CA ASN A 421 16.93 3.02 -30.91
C ASN A 421 15.95 2.42 -29.88
N PRO A 422 15.03 3.22 -29.32
CA PRO A 422 14.13 2.75 -28.28
C PRO A 422 13.15 1.73 -28.84
N ALA A 423 12.84 0.69 -28.06
CA ALA A 423 11.76 -0.24 -28.34
C ALA A 423 10.46 0.55 -28.52
N PRO A 424 9.57 0.15 -29.46
CA PRO A 424 8.30 0.85 -29.68
C PRO A 424 7.50 1.02 -28.39
N GLU A 425 7.57 0.08 -27.46
CA GLU A 425 6.86 0.13 -26.20
C GLU A 425 7.30 1.31 -25.31
N CYS A 426 8.53 1.78 -25.44
CA CYS A 426 9.09 2.91 -24.68
C CYS A 426 8.53 4.27 -25.13
N THR A 427 8.02 4.38 -26.36
CA THR A 427 7.55 5.66 -26.94
C THR A 427 6.12 5.62 -27.46
N SER A 428 5.59 4.43 -27.74
CA SER A 428 4.27 4.27 -28.33
C SER A 428 3.16 4.48 -27.30
N ASP A 429 2.22 5.34 -27.68
CA ASP A 429 0.95 5.53 -27.00
C ASP A 429 -0.04 4.40 -27.30
N THR A 430 0.23 3.48 -28.23
CA THR A 430 -0.69 2.36 -28.51
C THR A 430 -0.70 1.34 -27.36
N PRO A 431 -1.81 0.60 -27.16
CA PRO A 431 -1.84 -0.55 -26.27
C PRO A 431 -0.68 -1.51 -26.54
N MET A 432 -0.22 -2.19 -25.49
CA MET A 432 0.88 -3.16 -25.61
C MET A 432 0.46 -4.34 -26.49
N LEU A 433 1.25 -4.63 -27.53
CA LEU A 433 1.03 -5.79 -28.39
C LEU A 433 1.68 -7.02 -27.74
N ASN A 434 0.87 -8.04 -27.42
CA ASN A 434 1.32 -9.31 -26.80
C ASN A 434 2.12 -9.09 -25.51
N PRO A 435 1.50 -8.53 -24.45
CA PRO A 435 2.15 -8.40 -23.16
C PRO A 435 2.56 -9.78 -22.60
N PRO A 436 3.82 -9.96 -22.16
CA PRO A 436 4.25 -11.21 -21.52
C PRO A 436 3.43 -11.56 -20.29
N VAL A 437 3.00 -10.56 -19.52
CA VAL A 437 2.12 -10.75 -18.37
C VAL A 437 0.87 -9.93 -18.60
N GLN A 438 -0.28 -10.60 -18.56
CA GLN A 438 -1.58 -9.96 -18.72
C GLN A 438 -2.53 -10.44 -17.64
N LEU A 439 -3.25 -9.51 -17.04
CA LEU A 439 -4.34 -9.73 -16.10
C LEU A 439 -5.63 -9.19 -16.72
N LYS A 440 -6.69 -10.00 -16.68
CA LYS A 440 -8.03 -9.60 -17.10
C LYS A 440 -9.01 -9.84 -15.97
N LEU A 441 -9.84 -8.83 -15.71
CA LEU A 441 -10.85 -8.90 -14.65
C LEU A 441 -11.80 -10.06 -14.92
N HIS A 442 -11.83 -10.98 -13.95
CA HIS A 442 -12.68 -12.15 -13.98
C HIS A 442 -13.98 -11.89 -13.22
N ASN A 443 -13.88 -11.38 -11.99
CA ASN A 443 -15.00 -11.00 -11.12
C ASN A 443 -14.60 -9.78 -10.26
N TYR A 444 -15.56 -9.07 -9.70
CA TYR A 444 -15.31 -7.98 -8.76
C TYR A 444 -16.48 -7.79 -7.80
N TYR A 445 -16.21 -7.14 -6.67
CA TYR A 445 -17.19 -6.69 -5.70
C TYR A 445 -16.90 -5.23 -5.34
N VAL A 446 -17.80 -4.32 -5.71
CA VAL A 446 -17.69 -2.87 -5.49
C VAL A 446 -18.81 -2.38 -4.55
N GLY A 447 -19.02 -3.13 -3.47
CA GLY A 447 -20.03 -2.83 -2.46
C GLY A 447 -21.42 -3.38 -2.82
N GLY A 448 -22.43 -2.96 -2.05
CA GLY A 448 -23.80 -3.46 -2.18
C GLY A 448 -24.04 -4.83 -1.52
N PRO A 449 -25.31 -5.20 -1.29
CA PRO A 449 -25.66 -6.44 -0.60
C PRO A 449 -25.40 -7.65 -1.50
N LEU A 450 -24.74 -8.67 -0.95
CA LEU A 450 -24.57 -9.96 -1.64
C LEU A 450 -25.90 -10.68 -1.75
N THR A 451 -26.11 -11.41 -2.85
CA THR A 451 -27.21 -12.37 -2.98
C THR A 451 -26.71 -13.73 -2.52
N ILE A 452 -27.32 -14.28 -1.47
CA ILE A 452 -27.00 -15.57 -0.88
C ILE A 452 -28.10 -16.61 -1.17
N SER A 453 -27.69 -17.84 -1.52
CA SER A 453 -28.59 -18.99 -1.62
C SER A 453 -27.96 -20.24 -1.06
N LEU A 454 -28.79 -21.18 -0.59
CA LEU A 454 -28.35 -22.48 -0.09
C LEU A 454 -28.84 -23.58 -1.05
N ASP A 455 -28.02 -24.60 -1.29
CA ASP A 455 -28.39 -25.73 -2.15
C ASP A 455 -29.50 -26.60 -1.56
N ARG A 456 -29.67 -26.54 -0.23
CA ARG A 456 -30.70 -27.27 0.51
C ARG A 456 -31.22 -26.44 1.69
N PRO A 457 -32.52 -26.53 1.99
CA PRO A 457 -33.12 -25.86 3.14
C PRO A 457 -32.99 -26.65 4.45
N THR A 458 -32.47 -27.88 4.41
CA THR A 458 -32.42 -28.78 5.57
C THR A 458 -31.17 -29.66 5.53
N VAL A 459 -30.54 -29.87 6.69
CA VAL A 459 -29.29 -30.63 6.86
C VAL A 459 -29.25 -31.28 8.25
N THR A 460 -28.54 -32.39 8.39
CA THR A 460 -28.26 -33.01 9.70
C THR A 460 -27.08 -32.31 10.39
N PRO A 461 -26.84 -32.52 11.70
CA PRO A 461 -25.76 -31.85 12.43
C PRO A 461 -24.37 -32.27 11.94
N THR A 462 -24.27 -33.42 11.28
CA THR A 462 -23.05 -33.95 10.63
C THR A 462 -23.06 -33.78 9.10
N GLY A 463 -24.08 -33.12 8.56
CA GLY A 463 -24.27 -32.95 7.14
C GLY A 463 -23.47 -31.78 6.57
N GLN A 464 -23.51 -31.67 5.24
CA GLN A 464 -22.91 -30.56 4.49
C GLN A 464 -23.97 -29.85 3.66
N TYR A 465 -23.79 -28.55 3.49
CA TYR A 465 -24.56 -27.73 2.54
C TYR A 465 -23.63 -26.79 1.78
N THR A 466 -24.06 -26.38 0.59
CA THR A 466 -23.35 -25.42 -0.24
C THR A 466 -24.06 -24.07 -0.15
N LEU A 467 -23.32 -23.04 0.23
CA LEU A 467 -23.72 -21.65 0.09
C LEU A 467 -23.22 -21.12 -1.24
N SER A 468 -24.09 -20.44 -1.98
CA SER A 468 -23.72 -19.64 -3.14
C SER A 468 -23.85 -18.15 -2.83
N ALA A 469 -22.86 -17.36 -3.23
CA ALA A 469 -22.82 -15.92 -3.07
C ALA A 469 -22.56 -15.23 -4.41
N THR A 470 -23.39 -14.23 -4.74
CA THR A 470 -23.31 -13.46 -5.97
C THR A 470 -23.27 -11.97 -5.64
N THR A 471 -22.47 -11.22 -6.38
CA THR A 471 -22.38 -9.75 -6.24
C THR A 471 -23.63 -9.08 -6.81
N PRO A 472 -23.89 -7.79 -6.49
CA PRO A 472 -25.03 -7.06 -7.06
C PRO A 472 -25.08 -7.06 -8.59
N GLU A 473 -23.93 -7.15 -9.24
CA GLU A 473 -23.76 -7.16 -10.69
C GLU A 473 -23.98 -8.56 -11.31
N GLY A 474 -24.22 -9.57 -10.48
CA GLY A 474 -24.49 -10.94 -10.92
C GLY A 474 -23.25 -11.83 -11.08
N PHE A 475 -22.07 -11.37 -10.63
CA PHE A 475 -20.84 -12.17 -10.68
C PHE A 475 -20.71 -13.09 -9.46
N PRO A 476 -20.06 -14.26 -9.60
CA PRO A 476 -19.70 -15.08 -8.45
C PRO A 476 -18.75 -14.31 -7.51
N TYR A 477 -19.09 -14.26 -6.22
CA TYR A 477 -18.27 -13.59 -5.20
C TYR A 477 -17.09 -14.46 -4.74
N THR A 478 -15.92 -13.86 -4.57
CA THR A 478 -14.76 -14.49 -3.91
C THR A 478 -14.32 -13.63 -2.73
N GLY A 479 -14.09 -14.25 -1.57
CA GLY A 479 -13.70 -13.55 -0.35
C GLY A 479 -14.23 -14.21 0.93
N TYR A 480 -13.77 -13.75 2.09
CA TYR A 480 -14.35 -14.14 3.38
C TYR A 480 -15.69 -13.45 3.59
N LEU A 481 -16.64 -14.18 4.18
CA LEU A 481 -17.90 -13.61 4.66
C LEU A 481 -17.87 -13.38 6.18
N GLU A 482 -18.51 -12.30 6.60
CA GLU A 482 -18.97 -12.10 7.97
C GLU A 482 -20.45 -12.49 8.06
N ALA A 483 -20.83 -13.21 9.11
CA ALA A 483 -22.18 -13.70 9.31
C ALA A 483 -22.78 -13.22 10.63
N LYS A 484 -24.10 -13.08 10.65
CA LYS A 484 -24.93 -12.92 11.84
C LYS A 484 -25.99 -14.01 11.82
N THR A 485 -26.19 -14.69 12.95
CA THR A 485 -27.13 -15.81 13.03
C THR A 485 -27.97 -15.77 14.30
N CYS A 486 -29.17 -16.34 14.23
CA CYS A 486 -29.99 -16.70 15.39
C CYS A 486 -30.78 -17.98 15.11
N ILE A 487 -31.24 -18.65 16.17
CA ILE A 487 -31.93 -19.95 16.09
C ILE A 487 -33.34 -19.78 16.67
N SER A 488 -34.36 -20.00 15.87
CA SER A 488 -35.77 -19.91 16.28
C SER A 488 -36.68 -20.43 15.17
N ASP A 489 -37.81 -21.05 15.49
CA ASP A 489 -38.86 -21.40 14.50
C ASP A 489 -39.73 -20.20 14.08
N SER A 490 -39.38 -18.99 14.56
CA SER A 490 -40.02 -17.70 14.30
C SER A 490 -38.97 -16.60 14.22
N ASP A 491 -39.34 -15.37 13.87
CA ASP A 491 -38.41 -14.25 13.78
C ASP A 491 -37.56 -14.09 15.06
N CYS A 492 -36.25 -13.92 14.90
CA CYS A 492 -35.30 -13.76 16.00
C CYS A 492 -34.35 -12.58 15.81
N THR A 493 -33.77 -12.12 16.91
CA THR A 493 -32.72 -11.08 16.87
C THR A 493 -31.37 -11.75 16.67
N TYR A 494 -30.64 -11.36 15.63
CA TYR A 494 -29.31 -11.91 15.38
C TYR A 494 -28.32 -11.58 16.51
N GLY A 495 -27.40 -12.52 16.74
CA GLY A 495 -26.25 -12.30 17.61
C GLY A 495 -25.22 -11.33 17.02
N SER A 496 -24.09 -11.23 17.73
CA SER A 496 -22.92 -10.49 17.25
C SER A 496 -22.37 -11.09 15.95
N PRO A 497 -21.84 -10.25 15.04
CA PRO A 497 -21.22 -10.75 13.82
C PRO A 497 -19.96 -11.56 14.12
N PHE A 498 -19.65 -12.53 13.26
CA PHE A 498 -18.44 -13.35 13.33
C PHE A 498 -17.91 -13.69 11.94
N ASN A 499 -16.60 -13.91 11.83
CA ASN A 499 -15.96 -14.37 10.61
C ASN A 499 -16.41 -15.80 10.30
N TRP A 500 -16.97 -16.02 9.12
CA TRP A 500 -17.52 -17.31 8.72
C TRP A 500 -16.55 -18.07 7.82
N LEU A 501 -16.82 -18.15 6.52
CA LEU A 501 -16.04 -18.93 5.56
C LEU A 501 -15.56 -18.10 4.38
N TRP A 502 -14.51 -18.61 3.73
CA TRP A 502 -14.08 -18.18 2.41
C TRP A 502 -14.98 -18.77 1.34
N VAL A 503 -15.50 -17.90 0.48
CA VAL A 503 -16.19 -18.24 -0.75
C VAL A 503 -15.20 -18.16 -1.89
N GLN A 504 -15.14 -19.22 -2.71
CA GLN A 504 -14.35 -19.26 -3.93
C GLN A 504 -15.29 -19.35 -5.13
N ASP A 505 -15.18 -18.38 -6.04
CA ASP A 505 -15.96 -18.32 -7.27
C ASP A 505 -17.46 -18.54 -7.03
N GLY A 506 -17.96 -17.83 -6.02
CA GLY A 506 -19.37 -17.79 -5.65
C GLY A 506 -19.84 -18.99 -4.86
N THR A 507 -18.97 -19.92 -4.44
CA THR A 507 -19.36 -21.11 -3.68
C THR A 507 -18.51 -21.33 -2.42
N ALA A 508 -19.17 -21.77 -1.35
CA ALA A 508 -18.55 -22.29 -0.13
C ALA A 508 -19.29 -23.54 0.33
N ILE A 509 -18.56 -24.55 0.77
CA ILE A 509 -19.14 -25.77 1.36
C ILE A 509 -18.96 -25.67 2.87
N GLU A 510 -20.07 -25.67 3.60
CA GLU A 510 -20.07 -25.72 5.05
C GLU A 510 -20.27 -27.16 5.52
N ASP A 511 -19.39 -27.60 6.41
CA ASP A 511 -19.42 -28.92 7.01
C ASP A 511 -19.76 -28.81 8.49
N LEU A 512 -21.00 -29.17 8.81
CA LEU A 512 -21.54 -28.99 10.15
C LEU A 512 -20.93 -29.94 11.19
N SER A 513 -20.27 -31.02 10.75
CA SER A 513 -19.55 -31.93 11.65
C SER A 513 -18.41 -31.25 12.43
N ARG A 514 -18.00 -30.04 12.01
CA ARG A 514 -17.00 -29.22 12.70
C ARG A 514 -17.52 -28.55 13.97
N TYR A 515 -18.84 -28.55 14.20
CA TYR A 515 -19.48 -27.92 15.34
C TYR A 515 -20.05 -28.99 16.29
N PRO A 516 -19.27 -29.46 17.28
CA PRO A 516 -19.67 -30.59 18.13
C PRO A 516 -20.86 -30.30 19.04
N ASN A 517 -21.28 -29.04 19.18
CA ASN A 517 -22.42 -28.62 20.00
C ASN A 517 -23.45 -27.85 19.17
N LEU A 518 -23.64 -28.24 17.91
CA LEU A 518 -24.60 -27.57 17.02
C LEU A 518 -26.03 -27.88 17.46
N THR A 519 -26.75 -26.85 17.91
CA THR A 519 -28.14 -26.98 18.36
C THR A 519 -29.08 -27.24 17.18
N PRO A 520 -29.88 -28.32 17.17
CA PRO A 520 -30.93 -28.49 16.16
C PRO A 520 -31.92 -27.30 16.18
N GLY A 521 -32.42 -26.91 15.01
CA GLY A 521 -33.33 -25.78 14.89
C GLY A 521 -33.30 -25.10 13.53
N LEU A 522 -34.14 -24.08 13.37
CA LEU A 522 -34.11 -23.22 12.20
C LEU A 522 -33.15 -22.05 12.44
N TYR A 523 -32.07 -22.03 11.65
CA TYR A 523 -31.07 -20.98 11.68
C TYR A 523 -31.46 -19.91 10.68
N HIS A 524 -31.55 -18.68 11.16
CA HIS A 524 -31.73 -17.48 10.36
C HIS A 524 -30.38 -16.79 10.25
N SER A 525 -29.89 -16.57 9.03
CA SER A 525 -28.57 -15.99 8.81
C SER A 525 -28.57 -14.91 7.74
N VAL A 526 -27.80 -13.85 8.00
CA VAL A 526 -27.46 -12.81 7.01
C VAL A 526 -25.93 -12.70 6.90
N PHE A 527 -25.46 -12.36 5.72
CA PHE A 527 -24.03 -12.35 5.39
C PHE A 527 -23.62 -11.02 4.77
N ARG A 528 -22.35 -10.66 4.90
CA ARG A 528 -21.72 -9.58 4.13
C ARG A 528 -20.26 -9.92 3.84
N SER A 529 -19.65 -9.23 2.89
CA SER A 529 -18.20 -9.32 2.66
C SER A 529 -17.45 -8.90 3.93
N LEU A 530 -16.44 -9.67 4.33
CA LEU A 530 -15.53 -9.31 5.41
C LEU A 530 -14.49 -8.32 4.88
N ILE A 531 -14.36 -7.17 5.52
CA ILE A 531 -13.30 -6.21 5.20
C ILE A 531 -12.00 -6.71 5.82
N SER A 532 -11.01 -7.01 4.99
CA SER A 532 -9.67 -7.36 5.44
C SER A 532 -9.06 -6.25 6.30
N THR A 533 -8.46 -6.65 7.43
CA THR A 533 -7.76 -5.73 8.35
C THR A 533 -6.25 -5.92 8.28
N SER A 534 -5.51 -4.97 8.84
CA SER A 534 -4.06 -5.06 9.06
C SER A 534 -3.67 -6.37 9.74
N PRO A 535 -2.64 -7.08 9.24
CA PRO A 535 -2.07 -8.20 9.96
C PRO A 535 -1.36 -7.73 11.24
N PRO A 536 -1.35 -8.55 12.30
CA PRO A 536 -0.82 -8.18 13.62
C PRO A 536 0.72 -8.04 13.68
N ASP A 537 1.42 -8.33 12.59
CA ASP A 537 2.89 -8.35 12.49
C ASP A 537 3.50 -6.96 12.27
N THR A 538 2.70 -5.89 12.41
CA THR A 538 3.11 -4.52 12.12
C THR A 538 2.95 -3.62 13.34
N GLY A 539 4.09 -3.24 13.95
CA GLY A 539 4.13 -2.08 14.85
C GLY A 539 3.75 -0.81 14.06
N ASN A 540 3.08 0.13 14.72
CA ASN A 540 2.71 1.45 14.19
C ASN A 540 1.59 1.50 13.13
N GLU A 541 0.84 0.42 12.90
CA GLU A 541 -0.45 0.47 12.18
C GLU A 541 -1.60 0.61 13.19
N THR A 542 -2.48 1.60 13.02
CA THR A 542 -3.70 1.74 13.82
C THR A 542 -4.91 1.93 12.92
N ARG A 543 -5.93 1.08 13.05
CA ARG A 543 -7.18 1.21 12.29
C ARG A 543 -7.88 2.54 12.63
N LEU A 544 -8.26 3.31 11.61
CA LEU A 544 -8.95 4.61 11.74
C LEU A 544 -10.46 4.49 11.47
N THR A 545 -10.87 3.60 10.57
CA THR A 545 -12.26 3.43 10.17
C THR A 545 -12.80 2.05 10.50
N THR A 546 -14.10 1.96 10.75
CA THR A 546 -14.85 0.71 10.87
C THR A 546 -16.02 0.76 9.90
N THR A 547 -15.71 0.54 8.63
CA THR A 547 -16.68 0.58 7.54
C THR A 547 -17.64 -0.60 7.68
N GLU A 548 -18.93 -0.34 7.58
CA GLU A 548 -19.95 -1.40 7.59
C GLU A 548 -20.49 -1.62 6.18
N LEU A 549 -20.17 -2.78 5.60
CA LEU A 549 -20.79 -3.22 4.35
C LEU A 549 -22.24 -3.69 4.60
N PRO A 550 -23.12 -3.58 3.58
CA PRO A 550 -24.52 -3.97 3.70
C PRO A 550 -24.67 -5.49 3.86
N TRP A 551 -25.64 -5.88 4.67
CA TRP A 551 -26.06 -7.28 4.85
C TRP A 551 -26.86 -7.76 3.63
N SER A 552 -26.72 -9.04 3.31
CA SER A 552 -27.53 -9.77 2.34
C SER A 552 -28.99 -9.87 2.79
N GLN A 553 -29.84 -10.44 1.93
CA GLN A 553 -31.10 -11.03 2.40
C GLN A 553 -30.85 -12.11 3.44
N GLU A 554 -31.86 -12.38 4.26
CA GLU A 554 -31.88 -13.54 5.14
C GLU A 554 -31.95 -14.84 4.32
N VAL A 555 -31.16 -15.82 4.74
CA VAL A 555 -31.33 -17.22 4.34
C VAL A 555 -31.58 -18.08 5.57
N GLN A 556 -32.35 -19.14 5.37
CA GLN A 556 -32.76 -20.03 6.44
C GLN A 556 -32.30 -21.45 6.15
N ILE A 557 -31.74 -22.11 7.16
CA ILE A 557 -31.41 -23.54 7.10
C ILE A 557 -31.91 -24.25 8.35
N ARG A 558 -32.62 -25.34 8.15
CA ARG A 558 -33.07 -26.19 9.25
C ARG A 558 -32.03 -27.27 9.52
N VAL A 559 -31.44 -27.25 10.71
CA VAL A 559 -30.65 -28.35 11.24
C VAL A 559 -31.60 -29.32 11.93
N THR A 560 -31.80 -30.50 11.36
CA THR A 560 -32.63 -31.54 12.00
C THR A 560 -31.80 -32.31 13.02
N PRO A 561 -32.41 -32.86 14.08
CA PRO A 561 -31.75 -33.86 14.93
C PRO A 561 -31.19 -35.01 14.11
N LEU A 562 -30.18 -35.71 14.64
CA LEU A 562 -29.72 -36.94 14.01
C LEU A 562 -30.86 -37.97 13.99
N VAL A 563 -30.96 -38.74 12.91
CA VAL A 563 -32.02 -39.76 12.80
C VAL A 563 -31.71 -40.87 13.80
N GLY A 564 -32.59 -41.01 14.80
CA GLY A 564 -32.38 -41.92 15.92
C GLY A 564 -31.48 -41.34 17.01
N ASP A 565 -31.52 -40.02 17.24
CA ASP A 565 -30.97 -39.28 18.38
C ASP A 565 -32.16 -38.61 19.08
N PHE A 566 -32.84 -39.37 19.94
CA PHE A 566 -34.12 -39.01 20.53
C PHE A 566 -33.95 -38.07 21.74
N ASP A 567 -32.78 -38.06 22.38
CA ASP A 567 -32.45 -37.21 23.52
C ASP A 567 -31.59 -35.98 23.16
N GLN A 568 -31.13 -35.88 21.91
CA GLN A 568 -30.41 -34.75 21.33
C GLN A 568 -28.98 -34.60 21.85
N ASP A 569 -28.33 -35.70 22.23
CA ASP A 569 -26.94 -35.70 22.70
C ASP A 569 -25.90 -35.79 21.56
N LEU A 570 -26.38 -35.87 20.31
CA LEU A 570 -25.62 -35.88 19.05
C LEU A 570 -24.92 -37.21 18.70
N ASP A 571 -25.35 -38.34 19.24
CA ASP A 571 -25.02 -39.65 18.69
C ASP A 571 -26.23 -40.34 18.01
N GLN A 572 -26.24 -41.67 17.89
CA GLN A 572 -27.40 -42.40 17.37
C GLN A 572 -27.74 -43.43 18.44
N ASP A 573 -28.90 -43.34 19.08
CA ASP A 573 -29.40 -44.22 20.16
C ASP A 573 -29.28 -45.71 19.83
N TYR A 574 -29.28 -46.07 18.54
CA TYR A 574 -29.05 -47.46 18.11
C TYR A 574 -27.61 -47.93 18.37
N LEU A 575 -26.61 -47.06 18.29
CA LEU A 575 -25.23 -47.35 18.68
C LEU A 575 -25.14 -47.56 20.20
N ASP A 576 -25.87 -46.82 21.01
CA ASP A 576 -25.95 -47.04 22.47
C ASP A 576 -26.67 -48.32 22.81
N LEU A 577 -27.75 -48.64 22.10
CA LEU A 577 -28.41 -49.94 22.20
C LEU A 577 -27.48 -51.09 21.80
N THR A 578 -26.69 -50.92 20.73
CA THR A 578 -25.74 -51.94 20.27
C THR A 578 -24.58 -52.09 21.27
N HIS A 579 -24.11 -50.98 21.85
CA HIS A 579 -23.10 -50.97 22.88
C HIS A 579 -23.62 -51.65 24.15
N LEU A 580 -24.81 -51.29 24.63
CA LEU A 580 -25.51 -51.88 25.77
C LEU A 580 -25.71 -53.40 25.57
N ILE A 581 -26.22 -53.82 24.40
CA ILE A 581 -26.41 -55.25 24.07
C ILE A 581 -25.06 -55.98 24.02
N SER A 582 -24.01 -55.36 23.46
CA SER A 582 -22.67 -55.96 23.41
C SER A 582 -22.01 -56.11 24.79
N GLN A 583 -22.47 -55.35 25.78
CA GLN A 583 -21.96 -55.37 27.16
C GLN A 583 -22.93 -56.02 28.17
N PHE A 584 -24.11 -56.48 27.73
CA PHE A 584 -25.21 -56.99 28.59
C PHE A 584 -24.83 -58.20 29.47
N ALA A 585 -23.69 -58.84 29.21
CA ALA A 585 -23.15 -59.96 29.98
C ALA A 585 -21.90 -59.63 30.83
N LYS A 586 -21.45 -58.37 30.87
CA LYS A 586 -20.26 -57.95 31.64
C LYS A 586 -20.67 -57.10 32.84
N THR A 587 -20.48 -57.64 34.04
CA THR A 587 -20.60 -56.87 35.29
C THR A 587 -19.44 -55.89 35.42
N PHE A 588 -19.69 -54.59 35.23
CA PHE A 588 -18.75 -53.52 35.56
C PHE A 588 -19.21 -52.81 36.84
N PRO A 589 -18.37 -52.73 37.89
CA PRO A 589 -18.74 -52.07 39.15
C PRO A 589 -18.84 -50.53 39.10
N THR A 590 -18.54 -49.88 37.97
CA THR A 590 -18.23 -48.44 37.96
C THR A 590 -19.04 -47.57 36.99
N TYR A 591 -20.07 -48.07 36.31
CA TYR A 591 -20.99 -47.22 35.53
C TYR A 591 -22.08 -46.55 36.38
N ASN A 592 -21.76 -46.24 37.63
CA ASN A 592 -22.66 -45.53 38.53
C ASN A 592 -21.85 -44.42 39.18
N LEU A 593 -22.33 -43.17 39.08
CA LEU A 593 -21.66 -41.88 39.34
C LEU A 593 -20.96 -41.34 38.08
N ILE A 594 -21.65 -40.77 37.09
CA ILE A 594 -22.38 -39.50 37.15
C ILE A 594 -23.45 -39.52 36.03
N GLY A 595 -24.70 -39.87 36.37
CA GLY A 595 -25.89 -39.27 35.72
C GLY A 595 -26.36 -39.65 34.30
N THR A 596 -25.79 -40.61 33.56
CA THR A 596 -26.29 -40.92 32.19
C THR A 596 -26.82 -42.35 31.99
N GLY A 597 -26.08 -43.41 32.33
CA GLY A 597 -26.38 -44.77 31.85
C GLY A 597 -27.63 -45.54 32.34
N LEU A 598 -28.58 -44.92 33.04
CA LEU A 598 -29.86 -45.56 33.43
C LEU A 598 -31.09 -44.71 33.10
N ILE A 599 -30.92 -43.42 32.79
CA ILE A 599 -32.02 -42.53 32.40
C ILE A 599 -32.30 -42.68 30.89
N ASP A 600 -31.28 -42.98 30.07
CA ASP A 600 -31.44 -43.29 28.63
C ASP A 600 -32.28 -44.55 28.34
N ILE A 601 -32.48 -45.41 29.35
CA ILE A 601 -33.24 -46.66 29.20
C ILE A 601 -34.75 -46.41 29.15
N PHE A 602 -35.25 -45.24 29.59
CA PHE A 602 -36.70 -45.04 29.80
C PHE A 602 -37.48 -44.52 28.58
N ASP A 603 -36.83 -44.09 27.51
CA ASP A 603 -37.51 -43.63 26.28
C ASP A 603 -37.84 -44.76 25.29
N PHE A 604 -37.45 -46.00 25.63
CA PHE A 604 -37.85 -47.22 24.92
C PHE A 604 -39.38 -47.46 24.89
N ASN A 605 -40.15 -46.77 25.74
CA ASN A 605 -41.61 -46.92 25.79
C ASN A 605 -42.34 -46.33 24.57
N LEU A 606 -41.73 -45.39 23.83
CA LEU A 606 -42.34 -44.86 22.61
C LEU A 606 -42.29 -45.88 21.45
N LEU A 607 -41.20 -46.67 21.38
CA LEU A 607 -40.95 -47.66 20.32
C LEU A 607 -41.77 -48.95 20.50
N LEU A 608 -42.09 -49.32 21.74
CA LEU A 608 -42.99 -50.45 22.05
C LEU A 608 -44.49 -50.07 22.01
N GLY A 609 -44.83 -48.77 22.01
CA GLY A 609 -46.22 -48.31 21.88
C GLY A 609 -46.74 -48.24 20.43
N LEU A 610 -45.86 -48.40 19.44
CA LEU A 610 -46.15 -48.37 18.00
C LEU A 610 -46.08 -49.75 17.31
N LEU A 611 -45.78 -50.80 18.07
CA LEU A 611 -45.96 -52.22 17.70
C LEU A 611 -47.22 -52.77 18.39
#